data_AF-A0A833YKJ7-F1
#
_entry.id   AF-A0A833YKJ7-F1
#
_cell.length_a   1.000
_cell.length_b   1.000
_cell.length_c   1.000
_cell.angle_alpha   90.00
_cell.angle_beta   90.00
_cell.angle_gamma   90.00
#
_symmetry.space_group_name_H-M   'P 1'
#
loop_
_entity.id
_entity.type
_entity.pdbx_description
1 polymer ?
#
loop_
_entity_poly.entity_id
_entity_poly.type
_entity_poly.pdbx_seq_one_letter_code
_entity_poly.pdbx_strand_id
1 'polypeptide(L)'
;MDLFKEQWEKQVRVLTDAVDDITSIDDFLAVSENHILEDVNKCVIALQEKDVDGLDRTAGAIRGRAARVIHVVTSEMDNYEPGVYTEKVLEATKLLSNTVMPRFTEQVEAAVEALSSDPAQPMDENEFIDASRLVYDGIRDIRKAVLMIRTPEELDDSDFETEDFDVRSRTSIQTEDDQLIAGQSARAIMAQLPQEQKAKIAEQVASFQEEKSKLDAEVSKWDDSGNDIIVLAKQMCMIMMEMTDFTRGKGPLKNTSDVISAAKKIAEAGSRMDKLGRTIADHVSDTLAMWVFEVHPGTWAAQHGPFLRWQ
;
A
#
# COMPACT_ATOMS: atom_id res chain seq x y z
N MET A 1 29.61 -25.73 22.07
CA MET A 1 29.43 -24.45 21.36
C MET A 1 28.22 -24.54 20.44
N ASP A 2 28.00 -25.66 19.76
CA ASP A 2 26.88 -25.85 18.83
C ASP A 2 25.49 -25.66 19.47
N LEU A 3 25.26 -26.22 20.67
CA LEU A 3 24.01 -26.01 21.41
C LEU A 3 23.69 -24.52 21.64
N PHE A 4 24.70 -23.70 21.98
CA PHE A 4 24.50 -22.27 22.19
C PHE A 4 24.32 -21.50 20.87
N LYS A 5 25.00 -21.93 19.80
CA LYS A 5 24.82 -21.38 18.45
C LYS A 5 23.41 -21.60 17.94
N GLU A 6 22.92 -22.84 17.99
CA GLU A 6 21.55 -23.20 17.55
C GLU A 6 20.49 -22.46 18.37
N GLN A 7 20.67 -22.39 19.69
CA GLN A 7 19.74 -21.68 20.56
C GLN A 7 19.73 -20.18 20.28
N TRP A 8 20.89 -19.58 20.02
CA TRP A 8 21.00 -18.17 19.63
C TRP A 8 20.30 -17.89 18.30
N GLU A 9 20.60 -18.67 17.26
CA GLU A 9 19.96 -18.54 15.94
C GLU A 9 18.43 -18.68 16.04
N LYS A 10 17.95 -19.64 16.83
CA LYS A 10 16.52 -19.80 17.10
C LYS A 10 15.93 -18.57 17.79
N GLN A 11 16.58 -18.06 18.83
CA GLN A 11 16.05 -16.94 19.59
C GLN A 11 16.03 -15.63 18.78
N VAL A 12 17.04 -15.42 17.94
CA VAL A 12 17.08 -14.31 16.98
C VAL A 12 15.92 -14.43 16.00
N ARG A 13 15.67 -15.63 15.44
CA ARG A 13 14.53 -15.85 14.54
C ARG A 13 13.19 -15.53 15.21
N VAL A 14 12.96 -16.04 16.41
CA VAL A 14 11.74 -15.74 17.19
C VAL A 14 11.57 -14.24 17.40
N LEU A 15 12.65 -13.52 17.71
CA LEU A 15 12.59 -12.07 17.87
C LEU A 15 12.30 -11.35 16.55
N THR A 16 12.93 -11.75 15.44
CA THR A 16 12.71 -11.10 14.15
C THR A 16 11.31 -11.34 13.62
N ASP A 17 10.78 -12.55 13.78
CA ASP A 17 9.41 -12.89 13.35
C ASP A 17 8.39 -12.10 14.20
N ALA A 18 8.61 -11.98 15.52
CA ALA A 18 7.75 -11.17 16.38
C ALA A 18 7.82 -9.66 16.09
N VAL A 19 8.96 -9.17 15.59
CA VAL A 19 9.07 -7.79 15.09
C VAL A 19 8.34 -7.65 13.75
N ASP A 20 8.43 -8.65 12.88
CA ASP A 20 7.71 -8.65 11.60
C ASP A 20 6.20 -8.56 11.83
N ASP A 21 5.66 -9.32 12.80
CA ASP A 21 4.22 -9.35 13.14
C ASP A 21 3.64 -7.98 13.53
N ILE A 22 4.46 -7.09 14.10
CA ILE A 22 4.03 -5.74 14.53
C ILE A 22 4.40 -4.65 13.52
N THR A 23 5.07 -5.01 12.42
CA THR A 23 5.46 -4.08 11.36
C THR A 23 4.63 -4.33 10.11
N SER A 24 4.26 -3.26 9.40
CA SER A 24 3.55 -3.43 8.13
C SER A 24 4.47 -4.05 7.08
N ILE A 25 4.00 -5.12 6.42
CA ILE A 25 4.71 -5.72 5.28
C ILE A 25 4.93 -4.69 4.16
N ASP A 26 4.01 -3.75 3.97
CA ASP A 26 4.10 -2.74 2.92
C ASP A 26 5.26 -1.77 3.17
N ASP A 27 5.41 -1.32 4.42
CA ASP A 27 6.50 -0.44 4.84
C ASP A 27 7.84 -1.18 4.76
N PHE A 28 7.88 -2.43 5.23
CA PHE A 28 9.06 -3.29 5.15
C PHE A 28 9.51 -3.47 3.69
N LEU A 29 8.59 -3.76 2.77
CA LEU A 29 8.90 -3.95 1.35
C LEU A 29 9.33 -2.65 0.66
N ALA A 30 8.68 -1.52 0.97
CA ALA A 30 9.06 -0.22 0.42
C ALA A 30 10.48 0.19 0.86
N VAL A 31 10.79 0.04 2.15
CA VAL A 31 12.12 0.32 2.68
C VAL A 31 13.17 -0.67 2.13
N SER A 32 12.82 -1.95 2.00
CA SER A 32 13.71 -2.97 1.44
C SER A 32 14.02 -2.70 -0.04
N GLU A 33 13.04 -2.31 -0.84
CA GLU A 33 13.22 -1.92 -2.24
C GLU A 33 14.20 -0.75 -2.36
N ASN A 34 14.02 0.32 -1.57
CA ASN A 34 14.90 1.49 -1.58
C ASN A 34 16.34 1.13 -1.22
N HIS A 35 16.54 0.32 -0.18
CA HIS A 35 17.88 -0.10 0.22
C HIS A 35 18.52 -1.04 -0.80
N ILE A 36 17.75 -1.89 -1.48
CA ILE A 36 18.29 -2.72 -2.56
C ILE A 36 18.74 -1.86 -3.73
N LEU A 37 17.97 -0.84 -4.10
CA LEU A 37 18.39 0.11 -5.14
C LEU A 37 19.70 0.82 -4.77
N GLU A 38 19.80 1.29 -3.52
CA GLU A 38 21.01 1.92 -3.01
C GLU A 38 22.21 0.95 -3.00
N ASP A 39 22.01 -0.26 -2.50
CA ASP A 39 23.07 -1.28 -2.40
C ASP A 39 23.51 -1.76 -3.78
N VAL A 40 22.59 -1.93 -4.74
CA VAL A 40 22.88 -2.25 -6.15
C VAL A 40 23.71 -1.14 -6.79
N ASN A 41 23.34 0.13 -6.60
CA ASN A 41 24.11 1.25 -7.13
C ASN A 41 25.53 1.28 -6.55
N LYS A 42 25.69 1.08 -5.24
CA LYS A 42 27.01 0.97 -4.59
C LYS A 42 27.82 -0.22 -5.11
N CYS A 43 27.17 -1.35 -5.37
CA CYS A 43 27.79 -2.56 -5.91
C CYS A 43 28.35 -2.31 -7.32
N VAL A 44 27.58 -1.63 -8.18
CA VAL A 44 28.04 -1.23 -9.53
C VAL A 44 29.17 -0.21 -9.48
N ILE A 45 29.12 0.77 -8.57
CA ILE A 45 30.22 1.73 -8.38
C ILE A 45 31.49 1.02 -7.91
N ALA A 46 31.38 0.11 -6.94
CA ALA A 46 32.53 -0.67 -6.45
C ALA A 46 33.18 -1.48 -7.57
N LEU A 47 32.39 -2.04 -8.49
CA LEU A 47 32.90 -2.70 -9.68
C LEU A 47 33.71 -1.74 -10.58
N GLN A 48 33.16 -0.58 -10.89
CA GLN A 48 33.81 0.43 -11.75
C GLN A 48 35.11 0.98 -11.13
N GLU A 49 35.11 1.16 -9.82
CA GLU A 49 36.28 1.60 -9.05
C GLU A 49 37.31 0.47 -8.82
N LYS A 50 36.98 -0.76 -9.21
CA LYS A 50 37.79 -1.97 -8.98
C LYS A 50 38.03 -2.25 -7.49
N ASP A 51 37.09 -1.85 -6.64
CA ASP A 51 37.09 -2.10 -5.19
C ASP A 51 36.47 -3.47 -4.88
N VAL A 52 37.33 -4.49 -4.81
CA VAL A 52 36.91 -5.89 -4.53
C VAL A 52 36.25 -6.02 -3.15
N ASP A 53 36.78 -5.32 -2.13
CA ASP A 53 36.23 -5.37 -0.77
C ASP A 53 34.86 -4.68 -0.69
N GLY A 54 34.70 -3.56 -1.42
CA GLY A 54 33.42 -2.89 -1.59
C GLY A 54 32.39 -3.75 -2.30
N LEU A 55 32.81 -4.45 -3.37
CA LEU A 55 31.97 -5.33 -4.16
C LEU A 55 31.44 -6.52 -3.34
N ASP A 56 32.30 -7.26 -2.64
CA ASP A 56 31.86 -8.41 -1.83
C ASP A 56 30.95 -7.98 -0.65
N ARG A 57 31.30 -6.87 0.02
CA ARG A 57 30.49 -6.34 1.13
C ARG A 57 29.09 -5.92 0.68
N THR A 58 29.00 -5.17 -0.42
CA THR A 58 27.70 -4.70 -0.95
C THR A 58 26.87 -5.86 -1.49
N ALA A 59 27.48 -6.81 -2.21
CA ALA A 59 26.82 -8.03 -2.66
C ALA A 59 26.34 -8.91 -1.48
N GLY A 60 27.08 -8.97 -0.39
CA GLY A 60 26.67 -9.62 0.86
C GLY A 60 25.40 -8.99 1.46
N ALA A 61 25.35 -7.65 1.51
CA ALA A 61 24.16 -6.93 1.97
C ALA A 61 22.94 -7.19 1.08
N ILE A 62 23.11 -7.15 -0.25
CA ILE A 62 22.06 -7.46 -1.24
C ILE A 62 21.53 -8.88 -1.02
N ARG A 63 22.41 -9.88 -0.92
CA ARG A 63 22.03 -11.29 -0.66
C ARG A 63 21.24 -11.42 0.65
N GLY A 64 21.71 -10.79 1.72
CA GLY A 64 21.04 -10.82 3.02
C GLY A 64 19.65 -10.18 2.99
N ARG A 65 19.52 -9.01 2.37
CA ARG A 65 18.22 -8.31 2.25
C ARG A 65 17.25 -9.06 1.34
N ALA A 66 17.70 -9.55 0.19
CA ALA A 66 16.85 -10.34 -0.71
C ALA A 66 16.33 -11.61 -0.02
N ALA A 67 17.19 -12.33 0.71
CA ALA A 67 16.78 -13.49 1.50
C ALA A 67 15.79 -13.11 2.61
N ARG A 68 15.97 -11.97 3.28
CA ARG A 68 15.03 -11.48 4.30
C ARG A 68 13.69 -11.09 3.69
N VAL A 69 13.66 -10.45 2.52
CA VAL A 69 12.43 -10.15 1.77
C VAL A 69 11.68 -11.43 1.46
N ILE A 70 12.36 -12.43 0.89
CA ILE A 70 11.74 -13.72 0.58
C ILE A 70 11.12 -14.35 1.85
N HIS A 71 11.88 -14.42 2.96
CA HIS A 71 11.41 -14.99 4.23
C HIS A 71 10.13 -14.31 4.73
N VAL A 72 10.13 -12.98 4.86
CA VAL A 72 8.96 -12.22 5.34
C VAL A 72 7.75 -12.45 4.46
N VAL A 73 7.92 -12.30 3.15
CA VAL A 73 6.79 -12.43 2.22
C VAL A 73 6.25 -13.85 2.24
N THR A 74 7.10 -14.88 2.24
CA THR A 74 6.61 -16.27 2.33
C THR A 74 5.89 -16.54 3.64
N SER A 75 6.42 -16.07 4.77
CA SER A 75 5.79 -16.24 6.08
C SER A 75 4.47 -15.48 6.18
N GLU A 76 4.38 -14.29 5.59
CA GLU A 76 3.13 -13.51 5.56
C GLU A 76 2.09 -14.19 4.67
N MET A 77 2.48 -14.79 3.54
CA MET A 77 1.55 -15.51 2.67
C MET A 77 0.91 -16.74 3.34
N ASP A 78 1.58 -17.35 4.33
CA ASP A 78 1.02 -18.46 5.12
C ASP A 78 -0.21 -18.05 5.96
N ASN A 79 -0.42 -16.75 6.18
CA ASN A 79 -1.59 -16.21 6.88
C ASN A 79 -2.86 -16.13 6.00
N TYR A 80 -2.74 -16.35 4.68
CA TYR A 80 -3.84 -16.24 3.72
C TYR A 80 -4.30 -17.62 3.22
N GLU A 81 -5.55 -17.73 2.79
CA GLU A 81 -6.06 -18.94 2.14
C GLU A 81 -5.39 -19.10 0.76
N PRO A 82 -4.93 -20.30 0.39
CA PRO A 82 -4.32 -20.54 -0.92
C PRO A 82 -5.25 -20.14 -2.09
N GLY A 83 -4.71 -19.39 -3.05
CA GLY A 83 -5.40 -19.02 -4.27
C GLY A 83 -4.55 -18.16 -5.19
N VAL A 84 -5.19 -17.53 -6.18
CA VAL A 84 -4.51 -16.75 -7.25
C VAL A 84 -3.58 -15.67 -6.67
N TYR A 85 -3.96 -15.05 -5.56
CA TYR A 85 -3.13 -14.05 -4.89
C TYR A 85 -1.84 -14.66 -4.32
N THR A 86 -1.96 -15.63 -3.41
CA THR A 86 -0.81 -16.26 -2.77
C THR A 86 0.08 -16.95 -3.80
N GLU A 87 -0.50 -17.57 -4.82
CA GLU A 87 0.25 -18.17 -5.93
C GLU A 87 1.10 -17.14 -6.68
N LYS A 88 0.53 -15.99 -7.02
CA LYS A 88 1.25 -14.92 -7.75
C LYS A 88 2.40 -14.34 -6.93
N VAL A 89 2.18 -14.09 -5.64
CA VAL A 89 3.22 -13.59 -4.73
C VAL A 89 4.32 -14.64 -4.56
N LEU A 90 3.95 -15.89 -4.32
CA LEU A 90 4.91 -16.98 -4.14
C LEU A 90 5.68 -17.28 -5.43
N GLU A 91 5.08 -17.14 -6.61
CA GLU A 91 5.79 -17.25 -7.89
C GLU A 91 6.87 -16.17 -8.04
N ALA A 92 6.57 -14.92 -7.70
CA ALA A 92 7.55 -13.83 -7.74
C ALA A 92 8.72 -14.07 -6.76
N THR A 93 8.43 -14.51 -5.53
CA THR A 93 9.49 -14.87 -4.55
C THR A 93 10.33 -16.05 -5.02
N LYS A 94 9.71 -17.02 -5.71
CA LYS A 94 10.39 -18.19 -6.28
C LYS A 94 11.30 -17.83 -7.44
N LEU A 95 10.89 -16.87 -8.29
CA LEU A 95 11.71 -16.34 -9.38
C LEU A 95 12.94 -15.60 -8.84
N LEU A 96 12.75 -14.75 -7.82
CA LEU A 96 13.85 -14.04 -7.17
C LEU A 96 14.87 -15.03 -6.55
N SER A 97 14.38 -15.99 -5.77
CA SER A 97 15.23 -16.95 -5.05
C SER A 97 15.96 -17.95 -5.93
N ASN A 98 15.30 -18.50 -6.95
CA ASN A 98 15.85 -19.63 -7.72
C ASN A 98 16.50 -19.22 -9.06
N THR A 99 16.24 -18.01 -9.55
CA THR A 99 16.74 -17.57 -10.85
C THR A 99 17.59 -16.32 -10.73
N VAL A 100 17.03 -15.25 -10.15
CA VAL A 100 17.69 -13.93 -10.12
C VAL A 100 18.89 -13.92 -9.17
N MET A 101 18.70 -14.33 -7.92
CA MET A 101 19.77 -14.31 -6.90
C MET A 101 20.95 -15.24 -7.24
N PRO A 102 20.75 -16.45 -7.78
CA PRO A 102 21.85 -17.29 -8.25
C PRO A 102 22.65 -16.63 -9.38
N ARG A 103 21.97 -16.04 -10.39
CA ARG A 103 22.65 -15.34 -11.50
C ARG A 103 23.43 -14.12 -11.00
N PHE A 104 22.87 -13.33 -10.09
CA PHE A 104 23.58 -12.22 -9.46
C PHE A 104 24.82 -12.69 -8.68
N THR A 105 24.69 -13.78 -7.92
CA THR A 105 25.80 -14.34 -7.14
C THR A 105 26.94 -14.82 -8.05
N GLU A 106 26.61 -15.53 -9.13
CA GLU A 106 27.59 -15.97 -10.13
C GLU A 106 28.34 -14.78 -10.76
N GLN A 107 27.62 -13.70 -11.10
CA GLN A 107 28.23 -12.50 -11.66
C GLN A 107 29.14 -11.77 -10.67
N VAL A 108 28.78 -11.73 -9.38
CA VAL A 108 29.64 -11.19 -8.31
C VAL A 108 30.90 -12.03 -8.15
N GLU A 109 30.78 -13.35 -8.10
CA GLU A 109 31.92 -14.26 -7.97
C GLU A 109 32.89 -14.10 -9.16
N ALA A 110 32.37 -14.07 -10.38
CA ALA A 110 33.16 -13.85 -11.59
C ALA A 110 33.85 -12.47 -11.59
N ALA A 111 33.16 -11.42 -11.15
CA ALA A 111 33.72 -10.08 -11.05
C ALA A 111 34.86 -9.99 -10.02
N VAL A 112 34.66 -10.58 -8.84
CA VAL A 112 35.68 -10.66 -7.79
C VAL A 112 36.91 -11.44 -8.28
N GLU A 113 36.71 -12.58 -8.96
CA GLU A 113 37.81 -13.39 -9.51
C GLU A 113 38.60 -12.65 -10.61
N ALA A 114 37.89 -11.97 -11.52
CA ALA A 114 38.49 -11.19 -12.60
C ALA A 114 39.32 -10.00 -12.08
N LEU A 115 38.81 -9.29 -11.08
CA LEU A 115 39.50 -8.16 -10.44
C LEU A 115 40.66 -8.59 -9.54
N SER A 116 40.57 -9.76 -8.90
CA SER A 116 41.61 -10.28 -8.02
C SER A 116 42.80 -10.91 -8.77
N SER A 117 42.64 -11.18 -10.07
CA SER A 117 43.71 -11.70 -10.93
C SER A 117 44.74 -10.63 -11.27
N ASP A 118 46.02 -11.00 -11.40
CA ASP A 118 47.10 -10.10 -11.86
C ASP A 118 47.75 -10.62 -13.16
N PRO A 119 47.58 -9.94 -14.32
CA PRO A 119 46.79 -8.72 -14.51
C PRO A 119 45.28 -9.00 -14.49
N ALA A 120 44.50 -7.97 -14.13
CA ALA A 120 43.03 -8.07 -14.06
C ALA A 120 42.46 -8.56 -15.39
N GLN A 121 41.56 -9.54 -15.32
CA GLN A 121 40.93 -10.11 -16.51
C GLN A 121 39.78 -9.22 -17.00
N PRO A 122 39.52 -9.19 -18.31
CA PRO A 122 38.36 -8.51 -18.85
C PRO A 122 37.07 -9.21 -18.39
N MET A 123 36.07 -8.40 -18.03
CA MET A 123 34.77 -8.83 -17.56
C MET A 123 33.69 -8.13 -18.38
N ASP A 124 32.53 -8.79 -18.57
CA ASP A 124 31.36 -8.13 -19.12
C ASP A 124 30.61 -7.34 -18.04
N GLU A 125 30.95 -6.05 -17.91
CA GLU A 125 30.27 -5.14 -16.98
C GLU A 125 28.77 -5.00 -17.30
N ASN A 126 28.34 -5.14 -18.56
CA ASN A 126 26.93 -5.00 -18.91
C ASN A 126 26.10 -6.17 -18.36
N GLU A 127 26.65 -7.39 -18.40
CA GLU A 127 25.97 -8.57 -17.86
C GLU A 127 25.83 -8.48 -16.34
N PHE A 128 26.85 -7.95 -15.66
CA PHE A 128 26.79 -7.69 -14.23
C PHE A 128 25.76 -6.62 -13.86
N ILE A 129 25.71 -5.51 -14.61
CA ILE A 129 24.73 -4.44 -14.40
C ILE A 129 23.31 -4.98 -14.64
N ASP A 130 23.10 -5.79 -15.68
CA ASP A 130 21.83 -6.47 -15.95
C ASP A 130 21.42 -7.37 -14.77
N ALA A 131 22.32 -8.26 -14.32
CA ALA A 131 22.05 -9.15 -13.20
C ALA A 131 21.74 -8.40 -11.90
N SER A 132 22.46 -7.30 -11.62
CA SER A 132 22.23 -6.45 -10.45
C SER A 132 20.89 -5.72 -10.52
N ARG A 133 20.52 -5.22 -11.70
CA ARG A 133 19.21 -4.61 -11.94
C ARG A 133 18.07 -5.59 -11.74
N LEU A 134 18.23 -6.84 -12.19
CA LEU A 134 17.22 -7.88 -12.02
C LEU A 134 16.90 -8.17 -10.55
N VAL A 135 17.84 -7.97 -9.62
CA VAL A 135 17.57 -8.10 -8.17
C VAL A 135 16.60 -7.02 -7.70
N TYR A 136 16.85 -5.76 -8.09
CA TYR A 136 15.92 -4.66 -7.79
C TYR A 136 14.55 -4.89 -8.42
N ASP A 137 14.51 -5.23 -9.71
CA ASP A 137 13.25 -5.48 -10.43
C ASP A 137 12.48 -6.67 -9.81
N GLY A 138 13.16 -7.74 -9.42
CA GLY A 138 12.54 -8.88 -8.75
C GLY A 138 11.92 -8.55 -7.38
N ILE A 139 12.58 -7.72 -6.58
CA ILE A 139 12.03 -7.26 -5.29
C ILE A 139 10.85 -6.30 -5.51
N ARG A 140 10.95 -5.42 -6.51
CA ARG A 140 9.86 -4.54 -6.91
C ARG A 140 8.63 -5.31 -7.39
N ASP A 141 8.83 -6.39 -8.13
CA ASP A 141 7.74 -7.26 -8.61
C ASP A 141 7.07 -8.03 -7.47
N ILE A 142 7.84 -8.49 -6.46
CA ILE A 142 7.27 -9.03 -5.22
C ILE A 142 6.40 -7.98 -4.52
N ARG A 143 6.91 -6.75 -4.34
CA ARG A 143 6.14 -5.66 -3.73
C ARG A 143 4.85 -5.38 -4.51
N LYS A 144 4.92 -5.27 -5.84
CA LYS A 144 3.73 -5.11 -6.69
C LYS A 144 2.75 -6.27 -6.53
N ALA A 145 3.24 -7.52 -6.49
CA ALA A 145 2.37 -8.68 -6.31
C ALA A 145 1.66 -8.68 -4.96
N VAL A 146 2.35 -8.31 -3.88
CA VAL A 146 1.76 -8.15 -2.54
C VAL A 146 0.71 -7.04 -2.54
N LEU A 147 1.01 -5.91 -3.19
CA LEU A 147 0.10 -4.77 -3.34
C LEU A 147 -1.05 -5.02 -4.31
N MET A 148 -1.02 -6.05 -5.17
CA MET A 148 -2.10 -6.33 -6.14
C MET A 148 -3.39 -6.88 -5.52
N ILE A 149 -3.45 -7.04 -4.19
CA ILE A 149 -4.72 -7.11 -3.44
C ILE A 149 -5.42 -5.73 -3.35
N ARG A 150 -4.70 -4.64 -3.62
CA ARG A 150 -5.25 -3.28 -3.66
C ARG A 150 -5.66 -2.98 -5.10
N THR A 151 -6.86 -2.44 -5.28
CA THR A 151 -7.31 -1.94 -6.58
C THR A 151 -6.32 -0.89 -7.09
N PRO A 152 -6.21 -0.67 -8.42
CA PRO A 152 -5.22 0.23 -9.04
C PRO A 152 -5.16 1.68 -8.51
N GLU A 153 -6.09 2.08 -7.64
CA GLU A 153 -6.23 3.42 -7.07
C GLU A 153 -5.29 3.72 -5.89
N GLU A 154 -4.57 2.73 -5.34
CA GLU A 154 -3.56 2.96 -4.29
C GLU A 154 -2.12 3.08 -4.83
N LEU A 155 -1.96 3.10 -6.17
CA LEU A 155 -0.66 3.22 -6.84
C LEU A 155 -0.36 4.64 -7.37
N ASP A 156 -1.12 5.65 -6.96
CA ASP A 156 -0.87 7.06 -7.28
C ASP A 156 -0.36 7.85 -6.05
N ASP A 157 0.63 7.29 -5.37
CA ASP A 157 1.51 8.05 -4.45
C ASP A 157 2.88 8.28 -5.12
N SER A 158 2.89 8.52 -6.44
CA SER A 158 3.98 9.27 -7.05
C SER A 158 3.73 10.76 -6.88
N ASP A 159 3.90 11.26 -5.66
CA ASP A 159 4.31 12.65 -5.49
C ASP A 159 5.55 12.72 -4.60
N PHE A 160 6.68 12.86 -5.30
CA PHE A 160 7.92 13.36 -4.78
C PHE A 160 7.70 14.84 -4.45
N GLU A 161 7.21 15.16 -3.26
CA GLU A 161 7.29 16.52 -2.73
C GLU A 161 8.38 16.60 -1.66
N THR A 162 9.48 17.22 -2.07
CA THR A 162 10.52 17.84 -1.25
C THR A 162 9.93 18.87 -0.28
N GLU A 163 10.45 18.88 0.96
CA GLU A 163 10.37 19.94 1.99
C GLU A 163 8.98 20.07 2.67
N ASP A 164 8.82 19.85 3.98
CA ASP A 164 9.40 20.69 5.03
C ASP A 164 9.61 19.92 6.35
N PHE A 165 10.77 20.16 6.96
CA PHE A 165 11.06 19.82 8.34
C PHE A 165 10.18 20.70 9.24
N ASP A 166 9.18 20.13 9.91
CA ASP A 166 8.72 20.76 11.15
C ASP A 166 8.41 19.76 12.27
N VAL A 167 9.09 20.03 13.37
CA VAL A 167 9.19 19.23 14.57
C VAL A 167 7.86 19.31 15.30
N ARG A 168 7.12 18.20 15.35
CA ARG A 168 6.14 17.99 16.42
C ARG A 168 6.23 16.60 17.00
N SER A 169 7.01 16.52 18.06
CA SER A 169 6.87 15.53 19.12
C SER A 169 5.39 15.35 19.49
N ARG A 170 4.85 14.15 19.29
CA ARG A 170 3.78 13.60 20.11
C ARG A 170 4.11 12.16 20.42
N THR A 171 4.86 12.00 21.51
CA THR A 171 4.80 10.80 22.34
C THR A 171 3.33 10.56 22.70
N SER A 172 2.72 9.53 22.12
CA SER A 172 1.52 8.91 22.65
C SER A 172 1.55 7.46 22.22
N ILE A 173 2.01 6.62 23.14
CA ILE A 173 1.72 5.20 23.18
C ILE A 173 0.21 5.05 22.96
N GLN A 174 -0.20 4.42 21.87
CA GLN A 174 -1.56 3.94 21.68
C GLN A 174 -1.48 2.42 21.70
N THR A 175 -1.74 1.87 22.88
CA THR A 175 -1.93 0.44 23.10
C THR A 175 -3.17 -0.03 22.35
N GLU A 176 -3.08 -1.19 21.71
CA GLU A 176 -4.16 -1.84 20.92
C GLU A 176 -5.44 -2.11 21.73
N ASP A 177 -5.34 -2.11 23.06
CA ASP A 177 -6.47 -2.28 24.00
C ASP A 177 -7.52 -1.15 23.93
N ASP A 178 -7.17 0.05 23.44
CA ASP A 178 -8.05 1.23 23.48
C ASP A 178 -9.09 1.28 22.34
N GLN A 179 -9.06 0.34 21.38
CA GLN A 179 -10.01 0.30 20.25
C GLN A 179 -11.10 -0.77 20.37
N LEU A 180 -10.98 -1.69 21.33
CA LEU A 180 -11.98 -2.72 21.57
C LEU A 180 -13.10 -2.16 22.46
N ILE A 181 -14.33 -2.19 21.96
CA ILE A 181 -15.49 -1.85 22.79
C ILE A 181 -15.89 -3.12 23.52
N ALA A 182 -15.72 -3.15 24.85
CA ALA A 182 -16.02 -4.33 25.68
C ALA A 182 -15.34 -5.64 25.23
N GLY A 183 -14.10 -5.56 24.73
CA GLY A 183 -13.31 -6.72 24.30
C GLY A 183 -13.70 -7.29 22.93
N GLN A 184 -14.56 -6.61 22.17
CA GLN A 184 -14.94 -6.97 20.80
C GLN A 184 -14.68 -5.80 19.85
N SER A 185 -14.41 -6.11 18.58
CA SER A 185 -14.34 -5.07 17.54
C SER A 185 -15.72 -4.46 17.32
N ALA A 186 -15.76 -3.18 16.96
CA ALA A 186 -17.02 -2.48 16.72
C ALA A 186 -17.87 -3.20 15.65
N ARG A 187 -17.24 -3.76 14.62
CA ARG A 187 -17.91 -4.60 13.61
C ARG A 187 -18.57 -5.85 14.21
N ALA A 188 -17.90 -6.54 15.15
CA ALA A 188 -18.46 -7.73 15.80
C ALA A 188 -19.71 -7.39 16.63
N ILE A 189 -19.72 -6.22 17.26
CA ILE A 189 -20.90 -5.69 17.97
C ILE A 189 -22.04 -5.43 16.98
N MET A 190 -21.76 -4.81 15.83
CA MET A 190 -22.75 -4.58 14.76
C MET A 190 -23.35 -5.90 14.23
N ALA A 191 -22.54 -6.96 14.13
CA ALA A 191 -23.00 -8.28 13.72
C ALA A 191 -23.95 -8.94 14.73
N GLN A 192 -23.88 -8.55 16.01
CA GLN A 192 -24.67 -9.13 17.11
C GLN A 192 -25.91 -8.31 17.47
N LEU A 193 -26.23 -7.26 16.71
CA LEU A 193 -27.40 -6.42 16.97
C LEU A 193 -28.72 -7.22 17.00
N PRO A 194 -29.70 -6.82 17.83
CA PRO A 194 -31.05 -7.37 17.84
C PRO A 194 -31.70 -7.37 16.45
N GLN A 195 -32.55 -8.36 16.21
CA GLN A 195 -33.18 -8.57 14.91
C GLN A 195 -34.01 -7.36 14.43
N GLU A 196 -34.67 -6.65 15.35
CA GLU A 196 -35.43 -5.43 15.03
C GLU A 196 -34.51 -4.31 14.49
N GLN A 197 -33.31 -4.14 15.06
CA GLN A 197 -32.35 -3.14 14.63
C GLN A 197 -31.69 -3.54 13.30
N LYS A 198 -31.39 -4.83 13.13
CA LYS A 198 -30.90 -5.37 11.85
C LYS A 198 -31.91 -5.19 10.72
N ALA A 199 -33.20 -5.34 10.99
CA ALA A 199 -34.25 -5.11 10.00
C ALA A 199 -34.27 -3.64 9.53
N LYS A 200 -34.17 -2.68 10.46
CA LYS A 200 -34.07 -1.25 10.14
C LYS A 200 -32.81 -0.92 9.33
N ILE A 201 -31.67 -1.52 9.69
CA ILE A 201 -30.42 -1.36 8.93
C ILE A 201 -30.57 -1.94 7.53
N ALA A 202 -31.17 -3.13 7.38
CA ALA A 202 -31.38 -3.76 6.08
C ALA A 202 -32.28 -2.93 5.16
N GLU A 203 -33.33 -2.29 5.70
CA GLU A 203 -34.19 -1.37 4.94
C GLU A 203 -33.41 -0.15 4.43
N GLN A 204 -32.60 0.47 5.28
CA GLN A 204 -31.76 1.61 4.88
C GLN A 204 -30.67 1.21 3.87
N VAL A 205 -30.05 0.04 4.03
CA VAL A 205 -29.08 -0.49 3.06
C VAL A 205 -29.74 -0.76 1.72
N ALA A 206 -30.98 -1.27 1.69
CA ALA A 206 -31.70 -1.50 0.45
C ALA A 206 -31.98 -0.18 -0.30
N SER A 207 -32.39 0.87 0.43
CA SER A 207 -32.55 2.20 -0.14
C SER A 207 -31.22 2.76 -0.68
N PHE A 208 -30.12 2.58 0.06
CA PHE A 208 -28.79 2.96 -0.40
C PHE A 208 -28.36 2.20 -1.67
N GLN A 209 -28.65 0.89 -1.76
CA GLN A 209 -28.35 0.09 -2.95
C GLN A 209 -29.12 0.55 -4.19
N GLU A 210 -30.33 1.08 -4.02
CA GLU A 210 -31.10 1.69 -5.12
C GLU A 210 -30.37 2.94 -5.66
N GLU A 211 -29.95 3.85 -4.79
CA GLU A 211 -29.19 5.04 -5.18
C GLU A 211 -27.83 4.68 -5.77
N LYS A 212 -27.15 3.68 -5.20
CA LYS A 212 -25.90 3.15 -5.76
C LYS A 212 -26.09 2.62 -7.18
N SER A 213 -27.19 1.93 -7.45
CA SER A 213 -27.49 1.41 -8.79
C SER A 213 -27.73 2.54 -9.80
N LYS A 214 -28.32 3.66 -9.37
CA LYS A 214 -28.46 4.87 -10.20
C LYS A 214 -27.10 5.48 -10.51
N LEU A 215 -26.21 5.58 -9.50
CA LEU A 215 -24.85 6.07 -9.68
C LEU A 215 -24.04 5.19 -10.65
N ASP A 216 -24.05 3.86 -10.47
CA ASP A 216 -23.36 2.93 -11.37
C ASP A 216 -23.84 3.08 -12.81
N ALA A 217 -25.16 3.16 -13.01
CA ALA A 217 -25.74 3.31 -14.34
C ALA A 217 -25.33 4.63 -15.00
N GLU A 218 -25.17 5.71 -14.24
CA GLU A 218 -24.71 7.00 -14.75
C GLU A 218 -23.22 6.97 -15.07
N VAL A 219 -22.40 6.54 -14.12
CA VAL A 219 -20.94 6.48 -14.19
C VAL A 219 -20.48 5.56 -15.33
N SER A 220 -21.19 4.46 -15.59
CA SER A 220 -20.85 3.52 -16.69
C SER A 220 -20.96 4.10 -18.10
N LYS A 221 -21.61 5.27 -18.26
CA LYS A 221 -21.73 5.97 -19.55
C LYS A 221 -20.47 6.75 -19.92
N TRP A 222 -19.57 6.96 -18.97
CA TRP A 222 -18.39 7.81 -19.09
C TRP A 222 -17.12 6.96 -19.06
N ASP A 223 -16.11 7.38 -19.83
CA ASP A 223 -14.76 6.80 -19.76
C ASP A 223 -14.01 7.40 -18.58
N ASP A 224 -13.30 6.55 -17.84
CA ASP A 224 -12.53 6.93 -16.67
C ASP A 224 -11.15 7.47 -17.05
N SER A 225 -10.71 7.24 -18.29
CA SER A 225 -9.39 7.61 -18.80
C SER A 225 -9.24 9.12 -18.89
N GLY A 226 -8.80 9.75 -17.79
CA GLY A 226 -8.59 11.19 -17.68
C GLY A 226 -9.81 11.99 -17.21
N ASN A 227 -10.81 11.33 -16.59
CA ASN A 227 -11.95 12.00 -15.97
C ASN A 227 -11.98 11.80 -14.45
N ASP A 228 -11.30 12.71 -13.76
CA ASP A 228 -11.14 12.65 -12.31
C ASP A 228 -12.47 12.71 -11.54
N ILE A 229 -13.52 13.32 -12.09
CA ILE A 229 -14.84 13.35 -11.44
C ILE A 229 -15.46 11.95 -11.38
N ILE A 230 -15.32 11.19 -12.47
CA ILE A 230 -15.84 9.82 -12.56
C ILE A 230 -15.04 8.89 -11.65
N VAL A 231 -13.72 9.05 -11.59
CA VAL A 231 -12.84 8.32 -10.66
C VAL A 231 -13.20 8.63 -9.21
N LEU A 232 -13.33 9.90 -8.83
CA LEU A 232 -13.72 10.31 -7.48
C LEU A 232 -15.12 9.81 -7.09
N ALA A 233 -16.07 9.79 -8.03
CA ALA A 233 -17.41 9.26 -7.80
C ALA A 233 -17.38 7.75 -7.50
N LYS A 234 -16.59 6.97 -8.26
CA LYS A 234 -16.37 5.54 -7.99
C LYS A 234 -15.68 5.30 -6.64
N GLN A 235 -14.64 6.07 -6.34
CA GLN A 235 -13.91 5.99 -5.07
C GLN A 235 -14.84 6.28 -3.88
N MET A 236 -15.60 7.37 -3.91
CA MET A 236 -16.55 7.72 -2.85
C MET A 236 -17.64 6.65 -2.70
N CYS A 237 -18.15 6.10 -3.81
CA CYS A 237 -19.13 5.01 -3.79
C CYS A 237 -18.58 3.75 -3.10
N MET A 238 -17.35 3.36 -3.41
CA MET A 238 -16.69 2.20 -2.80
C MET A 238 -16.56 2.36 -1.28
N ILE A 239 -16.05 3.50 -0.81
CA ILE A 239 -15.89 3.76 0.63
C ILE A 239 -17.26 3.79 1.32
N MET A 240 -18.29 4.38 0.69
CA MET A 240 -19.66 4.34 1.23
C MET A 240 -20.23 2.91 1.33
N MET A 241 -19.90 2.02 0.40
CA MET A 241 -20.28 0.61 0.49
C MET A 241 -19.59 -0.08 1.67
N GLU A 242 -18.31 0.17 1.90
CA GLU A 242 -17.57 -0.39 3.05
C GLU A 242 -18.15 0.09 4.39
N MET A 243 -18.47 1.38 4.50
CA MET A 243 -19.14 1.94 5.67
C MET A 243 -20.55 1.36 5.86
N THR A 244 -21.27 1.10 4.77
CA THR A 244 -22.60 0.48 4.81
C THR A 244 -22.50 -0.99 5.24
N ASP A 245 -21.53 -1.74 4.75
CA ASP A 245 -21.30 -3.13 5.15
C ASP A 245 -20.82 -3.26 6.60
N PHE A 246 -20.06 -2.28 7.09
CA PHE A 246 -19.72 -2.18 8.51
C PHE A 246 -20.97 -2.16 9.38
N THR A 247 -22.02 -1.41 8.99
CA THR A 247 -23.29 -1.39 9.75
C THR A 247 -24.01 -2.74 9.78
N ARG A 248 -23.71 -3.62 8.82
CA ARG A 248 -24.24 -4.99 8.75
C ARG A 248 -23.38 -6.00 9.53
N GLY A 249 -22.29 -5.54 10.14
CA GLY A 249 -21.30 -6.38 10.80
C GLY A 249 -20.45 -7.19 9.82
N LYS A 250 -20.30 -6.71 8.58
CA LYS A 250 -19.51 -7.32 7.51
C LYS A 250 -18.52 -6.29 6.94
N GLY A 251 -17.78 -6.68 5.90
CA GLY A 251 -16.84 -5.78 5.23
C GLY A 251 -15.49 -5.63 5.94
N PRO A 252 -14.60 -4.81 5.36
CA PRO A 252 -13.19 -4.70 5.75
C PRO A 252 -12.96 -3.87 7.01
N LEU A 253 -13.81 -2.89 7.30
CA LEU A 253 -13.69 -2.00 8.48
C LEU A 253 -13.95 -2.79 9.76
N LYS A 254 -13.02 -2.76 10.73
CA LYS A 254 -13.11 -3.56 11.96
C LYS A 254 -13.55 -2.71 13.15
N ASN A 255 -13.02 -1.50 13.27
CA ASN A 255 -13.18 -0.63 14.44
C ASN A 255 -13.76 0.74 14.06
N THR A 256 -14.21 1.49 15.07
CA THR A 256 -14.71 2.86 14.89
C THR A 256 -13.65 3.80 14.29
N SER A 257 -12.37 3.54 14.58
CA SER A 257 -11.24 4.27 13.98
C SER A 257 -11.24 4.16 12.45
N ASP A 258 -11.48 2.95 11.92
CA ASP A 258 -11.53 2.68 10.48
C ASP A 258 -12.70 3.42 9.83
N VAL A 259 -13.86 3.47 10.50
CA VAL A 259 -15.05 4.20 10.05
C VAL A 259 -14.80 5.71 10.01
N ILE A 260 -14.08 6.25 11.00
CA ILE A 260 -13.68 7.66 11.03
C ILE A 260 -12.70 7.96 9.89
N SER A 261 -11.75 7.06 9.63
CA SER A 261 -10.80 7.17 8.51
C SER A 261 -11.53 7.15 7.16
N ALA A 262 -12.46 6.21 6.96
CA ALA A 262 -13.30 6.12 5.77
C ALA A 262 -14.11 7.41 5.54
N ALA A 263 -14.71 7.96 6.61
CA ALA A 263 -15.43 9.24 6.53
C ALA A 263 -14.53 10.41 6.13
N LYS A 264 -13.28 10.46 6.62
CA LYS A 264 -12.30 11.48 6.20
C LYS A 264 -11.92 11.33 4.74
N LYS A 265 -11.67 10.11 4.26
CA LYS A 265 -11.38 9.84 2.84
C LYS A 265 -12.52 10.30 1.92
N ILE A 266 -13.78 10.06 2.29
CA ILE A 266 -14.95 10.56 1.54
C ILE A 266 -14.97 12.10 1.55
N ALA A 267 -14.69 12.74 2.69
CA ALA A 267 -14.69 14.20 2.78
C ALA A 267 -13.58 14.84 1.92
N GLU A 268 -12.40 14.23 1.88
CA GLU A 268 -11.28 14.67 1.04
C GLU A 268 -11.60 14.50 -0.45
N ALA A 269 -12.10 13.33 -0.86
CA ALA A 269 -12.54 13.08 -2.23
C ALA A 269 -13.67 14.03 -2.65
N GLY A 270 -14.64 14.28 -1.76
CA GLY A 270 -15.70 15.26 -1.97
C GLY A 270 -15.19 16.69 -2.13
N SER A 271 -14.15 17.09 -1.39
CA SER A 271 -13.51 18.40 -1.56
C SER A 271 -12.79 18.53 -2.89
N ARG A 272 -12.12 17.47 -3.37
CA ARG A 272 -11.50 17.45 -4.70
C ARG A 272 -12.57 17.52 -5.80
N MET A 273 -13.65 16.77 -5.66
CA MET A 273 -14.79 16.79 -6.59
C MET A 273 -15.45 18.17 -6.64
N ASP A 274 -15.63 18.85 -5.50
CA ASP A 274 -16.16 20.23 -5.45
C ASP A 274 -15.27 21.22 -6.22
N LYS A 275 -13.94 21.12 -6.09
CA LYS A 275 -13.00 21.96 -6.86
C LYS A 275 -13.15 21.75 -8.37
N LEU A 276 -13.17 20.50 -8.82
CA LEU A 276 -13.36 20.16 -10.23
C LEU A 276 -14.73 20.64 -10.75
N GLY A 277 -15.79 20.44 -9.97
CA GLY A 277 -17.13 20.90 -10.29
C GLY A 277 -17.21 22.41 -10.48
N ARG A 278 -16.54 23.19 -9.62
CA ARG A 278 -16.45 24.66 -9.77
C ARG A 278 -15.69 25.07 -11.02
N THR A 279 -14.55 24.45 -11.30
CA THR A 279 -13.78 24.73 -12.52
C THR A 279 -14.60 24.43 -13.77
N ILE A 280 -15.38 23.37 -13.78
CA ILE A 280 -16.30 23.08 -14.89
C ILE A 280 -17.42 24.11 -14.97
N ALA A 281 -18.00 24.51 -13.83
CA ALA A 281 -19.06 25.51 -13.81
C ALA A 281 -18.63 26.85 -14.45
N ASP A 282 -17.37 27.25 -14.28
CA ASP A 282 -16.81 28.46 -14.91
C ASP A 282 -16.71 28.37 -16.45
N HIS A 283 -16.74 27.15 -17.01
CA HIS A 283 -16.64 26.89 -18.45
C HIS A 283 -17.98 26.60 -19.12
N VAL A 284 -19.09 26.62 -18.37
CA VAL A 284 -20.43 26.35 -18.89
C VAL A 284 -21.29 27.61 -18.84
N SER A 285 -22.14 27.84 -19.85
CA SER A 285 -23.03 29.02 -19.92
C SER A 285 -23.88 29.19 -18.65
N ASP A 286 -24.09 30.43 -18.21
CA ASP A 286 -24.71 30.86 -16.93
C ASP A 286 -25.95 30.06 -16.47
N THR A 287 -26.76 29.53 -17.38
CA THR A 287 -27.96 28.74 -17.06
C THR A 287 -27.68 27.33 -16.53
N LEU A 288 -26.53 26.73 -16.86
CA LEU A 288 -26.10 25.40 -16.42
C LEU A 288 -25.21 25.47 -15.17
N ALA A 289 -24.48 26.58 -14.96
CA ALA A 289 -23.69 26.81 -13.76
C ALA A 289 -24.56 26.80 -12.49
N MET A 290 -25.76 27.39 -12.54
CA MET A 290 -26.70 27.38 -11.40
C MET A 290 -27.13 25.96 -10.98
N TRP A 291 -27.31 25.03 -11.93
CA TRP A 291 -27.68 23.64 -11.64
C TRP A 291 -26.55 22.86 -10.95
N VAL A 292 -25.29 23.13 -11.31
CA VAL A 292 -24.12 22.51 -10.67
C VAL A 292 -24.00 22.95 -9.20
N PHE A 293 -24.28 24.23 -8.91
CA PHE A 293 -24.27 24.74 -7.54
C PHE A 293 -25.46 24.27 -6.69
N GLU A 294 -26.62 24.02 -7.29
CA GLU A 294 -27.83 23.55 -6.59
C GLU A 294 -27.74 22.07 -6.14
N VAL A 295 -26.89 21.26 -6.78
CA VAL A 295 -26.59 19.86 -6.41
C VAL A 295 -25.51 19.75 -5.31
N HIS A 296 -24.72 20.80 -5.08
CA HIS A 296 -23.70 20.89 -4.00
C HIS A 296 -24.07 21.86 -2.84
N PRO A 297 -25.25 21.76 -2.18
CA PRO A 297 -25.57 22.63 -1.04
C PRO A 297 -24.90 22.18 0.28
N GLY A 298 -24.38 20.95 0.35
CA GLY A 298 -23.95 20.31 1.60
C GLY A 298 -22.64 20.82 2.22
N THR A 299 -21.76 21.45 1.45
CA THR A 299 -20.50 22.02 1.96
C THR A 299 -20.66 23.41 2.56
N TRP A 300 -21.74 24.13 2.20
CA TRP A 300 -22.00 25.49 2.70
C TRP A 300 -22.64 25.51 4.09
N ALA A 301 -23.56 24.57 4.38
CA ALA A 301 -24.29 24.52 5.65
C ALA A 301 -23.45 24.04 6.85
N ALA A 302 -22.40 23.24 6.61
CA ALA A 302 -21.57 22.68 7.68
C ALA A 302 -20.51 23.66 8.21
N GLN A 303 -20.09 24.65 7.42
CA GLN A 303 -19.17 25.71 7.86
C GLN A 303 -19.88 26.97 8.35
N HIS A 304 -21.13 27.20 7.95
CA HIS A 304 -21.89 28.41 8.34
C HIS A 304 -23.36 28.09 8.64
N GLY A 305 -23.68 27.80 9.90
CA GLY A 305 -25.03 28.04 10.42
C GLY A 305 -25.08 29.33 11.25
N PRO A 306 -26.26 29.92 11.52
CA PRO A 306 -27.34 30.30 10.62
C PRO A 306 -27.29 31.82 10.41
N PHE A 307 -26.83 32.28 9.26
CA PHE A 307 -27.13 33.65 8.81
C PHE A 307 -28.00 33.52 7.56
N LEU A 308 -29.13 34.23 7.56
CA LEU A 308 -30.16 34.25 6.52
C LEU A 308 -31.31 33.23 6.72
N ARG A 309 -31.93 33.27 7.91
CA ARG A 309 -33.39 33.56 7.91
C ARG A 309 -33.54 35.03 7.50
N TRP A 310 -34.57 35.32 6.68
CA TRP A 310 -34.98 36.62 6.14
C TRP A 310 -34.37 37.03 4.79
N GLN A 311 -34.95 36.50 3.71
CA GLN A 311 -35.74 37.26 2.72
C GLN A 311 -36.60 36.29 1.90
#